data_AF-A0A0W8DCV3-F1
#
_entry.id   AF-A0A0W8DCV3-F1
#
_cell.length_a   1.000
_cell.length_b   1.000
_cell.length_c   1.000
_cell.angle_alpha   90.00
_cell.angle_beta   90.00
_cell.angle_gamma   90.00
#
_symmetry.space_group_name_H-M   'P 1'
#
loop_
_entity.id
_entity.type
_entity.pdbx_description
1 polymer ?
#
loop_
_entity_poly.entity_id
_entity_poly.type
_entity_poly.pdbx_seq_one_letter_code
_entity_poly.pdbx_strand_id
1 'polypeptide(L)'
;MADPLEDILASMAAATGNAPPPPAVVPPISHASSSSSAQKKREREPSSTPPSGIWNPLEEMPLSSTVLRKLEDAARTRPVNPAMEIARQQTVRALCNKIRRASEDLGIGKLPNSAYETWQFTSQLTVKEHDPLIPHAGSDYSGLFEEFRKAGATKSGATKKCKELTRESERMLRKFGQQDFVAGKKKKVQVTVMEDGMRQLTYGHLTVKLSADHFAKLREMFARKQGLGGDGSNMALKVQRHAFLDTDFAFGSVGSFFDFSPRSGCFEANPPFIPKVIKRMADHMTALLNAADGPLAFIVIIPLGKRLRYRFFEPSAHLLIPQKQHGYCEGKQQIRKTRWRIASFDTSVFFWQNSKACNKWPVTEKKLESLKLAFKSKQADERDALGLRKSGKRVRSAKD
;
A
#
# COMPACT_ATOMS: atom_id res chain seq x y z
N MET A 1 -14.52 -2.74 24.77
CA MET A 1 -13.93 -2.20 23.52
C MET A 1 -12.53 -2.78 23.40
N ALA A 2 -12.20 -3.39 22.26
CA ALA A 2 -10.86 -3.93 22.00
C ALA A 2 -9.79 -2.82 22.09
N ASP A 3 -8.54 -3.17 22.43
CA ASP A 3 -7.40 -2.25 22.47
C ASP A 3 -6.84 -2.10 21.05
N PRO A 4 -6.98 -0.93 20.37
CA PRO A 4 -6.49 -0.75 19.00
C PRO A 4 -4.98 -0.95 18.83
N LEU A 5 -4.18 -0.81 19.90
CA LEU A 5 -2.77 -1.16 19.84
C LEU A 5 -2.62 -2.68 19.73
N GLU A 6 -3.36 -3.47 20.51
CA GLU A 6 -3.37 -4.92 20.38
C GLU A 6 -3.90 -5.36 19.00
N ASP A 7 -4.91 -4.69 18.45
CA ASP A 7 -5.44 -5.00 17.12
C ASP A 7 -4.40 -4.74 16.01
N ILE A 8 -3.60 -3.67 16.14
CA ILE A 8 -2.48 -3.42 15.22
C ILE A 8 -1.39 -4.47 15.40
N LEU A 9 -1.00 -4.80 16.63
CA LEU A 9 0.00 -5.82 16.90
C LEU A 9 -0.45 -7.19 16.38
N ALA A 10 -1.72 -7.53 16.57
CA ALA A 10 -2.36 -8.73 16.03
C ALA A 10 -2.46 -8.70 14.51
N SER A 11 -2.81 -7.55 13.90
CA SER A 11 -2.79 -7.39 12.44
C SER A 11 -1.38 -7.49 11.89
N MET A 12 -0.35 -7.02 12.60
CA MET A 12 1.06 -7.20 12.22
C MET A 12 1.44 -8.68 12.30
N ALA A 13 1.05 -9.37 13.39
CA ALA A 13 1.25 -10.81 13.54
C ALA A 13 0.50 -11.61 12.46
N ALA A 14 -0.74 -11.26 12.12
CA ALA A 14 -1.50 -11.91 11.05
C ALA A 14 -0.88 -11.59 9.67
N ALA A 15 -0.45 -10.34 9.48
CA ALA A 15 0.24 -9.89 8.27
C ALA A 15 1.62 -10.51 8.11
N THR A 16 2.21 -11.12 9.13
CA THR A 16 3.39 -12.00 9.08
C THR A 16 3.06 -13.48 9.22
N GLY A 17 1.80 -13.84 9.49
CA GLY A 17 1.29 -15.20 9.73
C GLY A 17 1.53 -15.77 11.13
N ASN A 18 2.08 -15.01 12.08
CA ASN A 18 2.42 -15.39 13.46
C ASN A 18 1.26 -15.27 14.46
N ALA A 19 0.02 -15.08 14.00
CA ALA A 19 -1.15 -15.07 14.87
C ALA A 19 -1.51 -16.50 15.35
N PRO A 20 -1.94 -16.68 16.61
CA PRO A 20 -2.61 -17.90 17.04
C PRO A 20 -3.85 -18.18 16.17
N PRO A 21 -4.22 -19.45 15.93
CA PRO A 21 -5.46 -19.75 15.22
C PRO A 21 -6.67 -19.18 15.97
N PRO A 22 -7.71 -18.68 15.27
CA PRO A 22 -8.92 -18.22 15.93
C PRO A 22 -9.59 -19.38 16.68
N PRO A 23 -10.22 -19.13 17.85
CA PRO A 23 -10.95 -20.16 18.57
C PRO A 23 -12.07 -20.71 17.68
N ALA A 24 -12.22 -22.04 17.67
CA ALA A 24 -13.23 -22.72 16.88
C ALA A 24 -14.63 -22.28 17.33
N VAL A 25 -15.38 -21.62 16.45
CA VAL A 25 -16.79 -21.29 16.67
C VAL A 25 -17.61 -22.53 16.37
N VAL A 26 -18.12 -23.18 17.42
CA VAL A 26 -19.09 -24.27 17.30
C VAL A 26 -20.45 -23.65 16.94
N PRO A 27 -21.07 -24.00 15.80
CA PRO A 27 -22.37 -23.45 15.44
C PRO A 27 -23.46 -24.03 16.36
N PRO A 28 -24.44 -23.22 16.79
CA PRO A 28 -25.56 -23.72 17.58
C PRO A 28 -26.48 -24.58 16.72
N ILE A 29 -26.88 -25.71 17.29
CA ILE A 29 -27.89 -26.63 16.75
C ILE A 29 -29.23 -25.89 16.77
N SER A 30 -29.87 -25.72 15.61
CA SER A 30 -31.24 -25.22 15.51
C SER A 30 -32.16 -26.31 14.95
N HIS A 31 -33.25 -26.55 15.66
CA HIS A 31 -34.30 -27.49 15.31
C HIS A 31 -35.11 -27.01 14.11
N ALA A 32 -35.46 -27.95 13.24
CA ALA A 32 -36.28 -27.74 12.07
C ALA A 32 -37.73 -27.41 12.42
N SER A 33 -38.31 -26.44 11.70
CA SER A 33 -39.75 -26.42 11.43
C SER A 33 -40.00 -25.86 10.04
N SER A 34 -40.92 -26.52 9.33
CA SER A 34 -41.29 -26.32 7.93
C SER A 34 -42.44 -25.31 7.81
N SER A 35 -42.40 -24.46 6.78
CA SER A 35 -43.56 -24.16 5.93
C SER A 35 -43.21 -23.18 4.80
N SER A 36 -43.96 -23.31 3.71
CA SER A 36 -43.74 -22.89 2.33
C SER A 36 -44.18 -21.47 1.97
N SER A 37 -43.52 -20.84 1.00
CA SER A 37 -44.09 -20.41 -0.30
C SER A 37 -43.20 -19.34 -0.98
N ALA A 38 -43.38 -19.19 -2.29
CA ALA A 38 -42.33 -18.87 -3.24
C ALA A 38 -42.09 -17.37 -3.53
N GLN A 39 -40.82 -16.98 -3.60
CA GLN A 39 -40.34 -15.94 -4.50
C GLN A 39 -38.88 -16.26 -4.85
N LYS A 40 -38.62 -16.52 -6.13
CA LYS A 40 -37.33 -17.02 -6.66
C LYS A 40 -36.27 -15.90 -6.65
N LYS A 41 -35.83 -15.52 -5.45
CA LYS A 41 -34.63 -14.72 -5.22
C LYS A 41 -33.45 -15.64 -5.50
N ARG A 42 -32.59 -15.26 -6.43
CA ARG A 42 -31.36 -16.01 -6.76
C ARG A 42 -30.47 -15.95 -5.52
N GLU A 43 -30.62 -16.92 -4.63
CA GLU A 43 -29.78 -17.09 -3.46
C GLU A 43 -28.35 -17.24 -3.95
N ARG A 44 -27.54 -16.27 -3.54
CA ARG A 44 -26.12 -16.24 -3.84
C ARG A 44 -25.47 -17.02 -2.72
N GLU A 45 -24.79 -18.11 -3.07
CA GLU A 45 -24.02 -18.88 -2.10
C GLU A 45 -23.11 -17.94 -1.30
N PRO A 46 -23.10 -18.02 0.04
CA PRO A 46 -22.15 -17.29 0.86
C PRO A 46 -20.74 -17.72 0.41
N SER A 47 -19.90 -16.75 0.07
CA SER A 47 -18.54 -17.03 -0.37
C SER A 47 -17.78 -17.78 0.72
N SER A 48 -17.62 -19.09 0.53
CA SER A 48 -16.87 -20.00 1.40
C SER A 48 -15.35 -19.85 1.27
N THR A 49 -14.88 -18.69 0.79
CA THR A 49 -13.43 -18.45 0.66
C THR A 49 -12.89 -18.19 2.07
N PRO A 50 -11.99 -19.03 2.59
CA PRO A 50 -11.34 -18.76 3.87
C PRO A 50 -10.66 -17.39 3.77
N PRO A 51 -10.58 -16.60 4.86
CA PRO A 51 -9.79 -15.38 4.85
C PRO A 51 -8.39 -15.78 4.40
N SER A 52 -7.94 -15.28 3.26
CA SER A 52 -6.74 -15.71 2.53
C SER A 52 -5.44 -15.47 3.29
N GLY A 53 -5.50 -15.13 4.59
CA GLY A 53 -4.41 -14.63 5.41
C GLY A 53 -3.84 -13.29 4.92
N ILE A 54 -4.16 -12.84 3.70
CA ILE A 54 -3.61 -11.64 3.03
C ILE A 54 -4.20 -10.36 3.64
N TRP A 55 -5.40 -10.45 4.20
CA TRP A 55 -6.12 -9.34 4.80
C TRP A 55 -7.02 -9.87 5.92
N ASN A 56 -7.18 -9.08 6.99
CA ASN A 56 -8.16 -9.35 8.03
C ASN A 56 -9.46 -8.57 7.69
N PRO A 57 -10.53 -9.26 7.25
CA PRO A 57 -11.81 -8.64 6.90
C PRO A 57 -12.61 -8.13 8.10
N LEU A 58 -12.21 -8.46 9.33
CA LEU A 58 -12.93 -8.09 10.55
C LEU A 58 -12.45 -6.76 11.15
N GLU A 59 -11.27 -6.29 10.74
CA GLU A 59 -10.73 -5.02 11.21
C GLU A 59 -11.30 -3.86 10.43
N GLU A 60 -11.89 -2.91 11.15
CA GLU A 60 -12.60 -1.81 10.55
C GLU A 60 -12.34 -0.49 11.31
N MET A 61 -12.18 0.61 10.58
CA MET A 61 -12.09 1.96 11.15
C MET A 61 -13.35 2.75 10.78
N PRO A 62 -14.18 3.15 11.77
CA PRO A 62 -15.37 3.93 11.50
C PRO A 62 -14.99 5.33 11.00
N LEU A 63 -15.66 5.77 9.93
CA LEU A 63 -15.56 7.13 9.41
C LEU A 63 -16.90 7.84 9.66
N SER A 64 -16.84 9.13 9.98
CA SER A 64 -18.07 9.92 10.08
C SER A 64 -18.73 10.07 8.71
N SER A 65 -20.06 10.15 8.70
CA SER A 65 -20.86 10.33 7.48
C SER A 65 -20.41 11.54 6.65
N THR A 66 -20.02 12.63 7.31
CA THR A 66 -19.48 13.83 6.67
C THR A 66 -18.16 13.56 5.94
N VAL A 67 -17.26 12.78 6.53
CA VAL A 67 -15.98 12.42 5.90
C VAL A 67 -16.23 11.49 4.70
N LEU A 68 -17.12 10.52 4.85
CA LEU A 68 -17.51 9.61 3.78
C LEU A 68 -18.07 10.37 2.56
N ARG A 69 -19.00 11.30 2.77
CA ARG A 69 -19.58 12.11 1.69
C ARG A 69 -18.53 12.92 0.94
N LYS A 70 -17.61 13.57 1.67
CA LYS A 70 -16.49 14.32 1.06
C LYS A 70 -15.60 13.41 0.19
N LEU A 71 -15.33 12.18 0.65
CA LEU A 71 -14.54 11.21 -0.12
C LEU A 71 -15.30 10.74 -1.37
N GLU A 72 -16.60 10.48 -1.25
CA GLU A 72 -17.45 10.11 -2.39
C GLU A 72 -17.50 11.20 -3.46
N ASP A 73 -17.65 12.47 -3.06
CA ASP A 73 -17.66 13.61 -3.97
C ASP A 73 -16.28 13.78 -4.64
N ALA A 74 -15.20 13.64 -3.87
CA ALA A 74 -13.83 13.70 -4.38
C ALA A 74 -13.49 12.55 -5.35
N ALA A 75 -14.03 11.35 -5.14
CA ALA A 75 -13.86 10.23 -6.04
C ALA A 75 -14.72 10.38 -7.31
N ARG A 76 -15.97 10.84 -7.17
CA ARG A 76 -16.90 11.03 -8.30
C ARG A 76 -16.40 12.04 -9.33
N THR A 77 -15.67 13.06 -8.88
CA THR A 77 -15.07 14.09 -9.73
C THR A 77 -13.82 13.62 -10.49
N ARG A 78 -13.38 12.37 -10.27
CA ARG A 78 -12.19 11.78 -10.92
C ARG A 78 -12.61 10.54 -11.72
N PRO A 79 -13.20 10.70 -12.92
CA PRO A 79 -13.63 9.56 -13.71
C PRO A 79 -12.42 8.73 -14.12
N VAL A 80 -12.50 7.41 -13.90
CA VAL A 80 -11.48 6.46 -14.35
C VAL A 80 -12.05 5.40 -15.28
N ASN A 81 -11.33 5.05 -16.34
CA ASN A 81 -11.70 3.97 -17.23
C ASN A 81 -10.45 3.26 -17.80
N PRO A 82 -10.58 2.02 -18.30
CA PRO A 82 -9.42 1.26 -18.79
C PRO A 82 -8.66 1.94 -19.93
N ALA A 83 -9.34 2.58 -20.89
CA ALA A 83 -8.66 3.25 -22.01
C ALA A 83 -7.78 4.41 -21.53
N MET A 84 -8.27 5.19 -20.57
CA MET A 84 -7.51 6.26 -19.93
C MET A 84 -6.29 5.72 -19.14
N GLU A 85 -6.45 4.66 -18.35
CA GLU A 85 -5.30 4.03 -17.65
C GLU A 85 -4.24 3.49 -18.60
N ILE A 86 -4.66 2.96 -19.75
CA ILE A 86 -3.75 2.49 -20.79
C ILE A 86 -2.93 3.65 -21.36
N ALA A 87 -3.60 4.76 -21.71
CA ALA A 87 -2.92 5.96 -22.20
C ALA A 87 -2.00 6.58 -21.14
N ARG A 88 -2.40 6.55 -19.86
CA ARG A 88 -1.56 7.00 -18.73
C ARG A 88 -0.33 6.13 -18.60
N GLN A 89 -0.49 4.80 -18.63
CA GLN A 89 0.64 3.87 -18.58
C GLN A 89 1.62 4.06 -19.75
N GLN A 90 1.12 4.28 -20.96
CA GLN A 90 1.96 4.58 -22.12
C GLN A 90 2.77 5.86 -21.93
N THR A 91 2.12 6.90 -21.37
CA THR A 91 2.76 8.17 -21.04
C THR A 91 3.86 7.98 -19.99
N VAL A 92 3.58 7.29 -18.89
CA VAL A 92 4.56 6.97 -17.84
C VAL A 92 5.73 6.17 -18.42
N ARG A 93 5.49 5.15 -19.24
CA ARG A 93 6.56 4.37 -19.90
C ARG A 93 7.45 5.24 -20.78
N ALA A 94 6.86 6.15 -21.55
CA ALA A 94 7.62 7.08 -22.38
C ALA A 94 8.47 8.04 -21.55
N LEU A 95 7.97 8.51 -20.40
CA LEU A 95 8.74 9.32 -19.45
C LEU A 95 9.89 8.54 -18.81
N CYS A 96 9.66 7.30 -18.36
CA CYS A 96 10.73 6.42 -17.86
C CYS A 96 11.83 6.21 -18.91
N ASN A 97 11.46 6.02 -20.18
CA ASN A 97 12.42 5.92 -21.28
C ASN A 97 13.23 7.21 -21.48
N LYS A 98 12.61 8.38 -21.31
CA LYS A 98 13.29 9.67 -21.37
C LYS A 98 14.25 9.87 -20.19
N ILE A 99 13.90 9.44 -18.98
CA ILE A 99 14.80 9.45 -17.81
C ILE A 99 16.03 8.57 -18.07
N ARG A 100 15.83 7.38 -18.66
CA ARG A 100 16.94 6.48 -19.04
C ARG A 100 17.88 7.16 -20.04
N ARG A 101 17.33 7.74 -21.13
CA ARG A 101 18.12 8.48 -22.12
C ARG A 101 18.85 9.69 -21.52
N ALA A 102 18.22 10.41 -20.60
CA ALA A 102 18.87 11.51 -19.90
C ALA A 102 20.09 11.06 -19.08
N SER A 103 20.10 9.82 -18.59
CA SER A 103 21.26 9.24 -17.92
C SER A 103 22.40 8.96 -18.91
N GLU A 104 22.06 8.47 -20.10
CA GLU A 104 23.01 8.24 -21.21
C GLU A 104 23.62 9.57 -21.70
N ASP A 105 22.79 10.59 -21.94
CA ASP A 105 23.22 11.93 -22.34
C ASP A 105 24.16 12.61 -21.34
N LEU A 106 24.02 12.30 -20.05
CA LEU A 106 24.85 12.82 -18.97
C LEU A 106 26.14 12.01 -18.76
N GLY A 107 26.31 10.88 -19.45
CA GLY A 107 27.44 9.98 -19.25
C GLY A 107 27.49 9.34 -17.86
N ILE A 108 26.33 9.16 -17.21
CA ILE A 108 26.23 8.60 -15.86
C ILE A 108 25.75 7.15 -15.88
N GLY A 109 25.93 6.46 -14.74
CA GLY A 109 25.42 5.12 -14.55
C GLY A 109 23.90 5.04 -14.65
N LYS A 110 23.39 3.83 -14.93
CA LYS A 110 21.95 3.55 -14.97
C LYS A 110 21.30 3.90 -13.63
N LEU A 111 20.24 4.71 -13.68
CA LEU A 111 19.42 5.02 -12.52
C LEU A 111 18.67 3.80 -11.99
N PRO A 112 18.32 3.77 -10.68
CA PRO A 112 17.47 2.72 -10.15
C PRO A 112 16.11 2.70 -10.84
N ASN A 113 15.49 1.51 -10.92
CA ASN A 113 14.16 1.37 -11.51
C ASN A 113 13.10 2.25 -10.81
N SER A 114 13.35 2.62 -9.55
CA SER A 114 12.46 3.46 -8.74
C SER A 114 12.61 4.97 -8.99
N ALA A 115 13.47 5.41 -9.92
CA ALA A 115 13.77 6.83 -10.10
C ALA A 115 12.53 7.64 -10.53
N TYR A 116 11.66 7.06 -11.36
CA TYR A 116 10.39 7.71 -11.72
C TYR A 116 9.46 7.80 -10.52
N GLU A 117 9.31 6.73 -9.75
CA GLU A 117 8.48 6.69 -8.55
C GLU A 117 8.98 7.70 -7.50
N THR A 118 10.29 7.81 -7.29
CA THR A 118 10.87 8.84 -6.41
C THR A 118 10.48 10.24 -6.88
N TRP A 119 10.54 10.51 -8.19
CA TRP A 119 10.12 11.79 -8.75
C TRP A 119 8.61 12.03 -8.59
N GLN A 120 7.79 11.03 -8.89
CA GLN A 120 6.35 11.07 -8.74
C GLN A 120 5.96 11.39 -7.30
N PHE A 121 6.45 10.61 -6.33
CA PHE A 121 6.11 10.81 -4.92
C PHE A 121 6.60 12.16 -4.39
N THR A 122 7.77 12.65 -4.83
CA THR A 122 8.28 13.96 -4.40
C THR A 122 7.49 15.12 -5.01
N SER A 123 7.07 15.00 -6.27
CA SER A 123 6.19 15.96 -6.94
C SER A 123 4.91 16.20 -6.14
N GLN A 124 4.28 15.10 -5.69
CA GLN A 124 3.02 15.09 -4.94
C GLN A 124 3.08 15.75 -3.57
N LEU A 125 4.27 16.03 -3.04
CA LEU A 125 4.40 16.70 -1.74
C LEU A 125 4.15 18.20 -1.88
N THR A 126 4.49 18.82 -3.00
CA THR A 126 4.61 20.28 -3.05
C THR A 126 3.42 21.00 -3.66
N VAL A 127 2.63 20.28 -4.47
CA VAL A 127 1.54 20.86 -5.25
C VAL A 127 0.36 19.91 -5.30
N LYS A 128 -0.83 20.48 -5.49
CA LYS A 128 -2.04 19.69 -5.77
C LYS A 128 -1.92 19.14 -7.18
N GLU A 129 -1.81 17.83 -7.29
CA GLU A 129 -1.64 17.17 -8.58
C GLU A 129 -2.84 17.36 -9.52
N HIS A 130 -2.53 17.50 -10.80
CA HIS A 130 -3.53 17.43 -11.87
C HIS A 130 -3.82 15.98 -12.30
N ASP A 131 -2.83 15.09 -12.21
CA ASP A 131 -2.96 13.67 -12.53
C ASP A 131 -2.28 12.82 -11.43
N PRO A 132 -2.84 11.67 -11.05
CA PRO A 132 -2.28 10.82 -9.99
C PRO A 132 -0.87 10.28 -10.27
N LEU A 133 -0.46 10.08 -11.53
CA LEU A 133 0.82 9.42 -11.86
C LEU A 133 1.80 10.28 -12.65
N ILE A 134 1.35 11.33 -13.35
CA ILE A 134 2.16 12.12 -14.27
C ILE A 134 2.55 13.46 -13.62
N PRO A 135 3.84 13.67 -13.24
CA PRO A 135 4.32 14.96 -12.74
C PRO A 135 4.14 16.09 -13.76
N HIS A 136 4.17 17.34 -13.29
CA HIS A 136 3.91 18.51 -14.12
C HIS A 136 4.95 19.63 -13.87
N ALA A 137 5.00 20.67 -14.71
CA ALA A 137 6.07 21.68 -14.68
C ALA A 137 6.19 22.45 -13.35
N GLY A 138 5.08 22.53 -12.61
CA GLY A 138 5.03 23.18 -11.29
C GLY A 138 5.39 22.27 -10.13
N SER A 139 5.61 20.96 -10.36
CA SER A 139 5.89 20.00 -9.32
C SER A 139 7.37 19.91 -8.96
N ASP A 140 7.65 19.46 -7.74
CA ASP A 140 9.02 19.29 -7.24
C ASP A 140 9.77 18.14 -7.94
N TYR A 141 10.82 18.49 -8.69
CA TYR A 141 11.71 17.54 -9.37
C TYR A 141 12.88 17.07 -8.51
N SER A 142 13.00 17.52 -7.26
CA SER A 142 14.17 17.29 -6.42
C SER A 142 14.46 15.82 -6.16
N GLY A 143 13.44 14.96 -6.09
CA GLY A 143 13.63 13.51 -6.00
C GLY A 143 14.41 12.96 -7.19
N LEU A 144 14.04 13.37 -8.42
CA LEU A 144 14.76 13.00 -9.64
C LEU A 144 16.19 13.58 -9.66
N PHE A 145 16.33 14.84 -9.24
CA PHE A 145 17.62 15.51 -9.15
C PHE A 145 18.58 14.74 -8.23
N GLU A 146 18.11 14.31 -7.06
CA GLU A 146 18.91 13.51 -6.13
C GLU A 146 19.33 12.17 -6.73
N GLU A 147 18.46 11.49 -7.48
CA GLU A 147 18.80 10.25 -8.17
C GLU A 147 19.91 10.48 -9.23
N PHE A 148 19.80 11.53 -10.04
CA PHE A 148 20.87 11.92 -10.97
C PHE A 148 22.19 12.23 -10.25
N ARG A 149 22.13 12.98 -9.14
CA ARG A 149 23.33 13.32 -8.35
C ARG A 149 23.98 12.10 -7.75
N LYS A 150 23.20 11.15 -7.20
CA LYS A 150 23.70 9.88 -6.65
C LYS A 150 24.38 9.02 -7.71
N ALA A 151 23.90 9.09 -8.95
CA ALA A 151 24.49 8.38 -10.10
C ALA A 151 25.71 9.09 -10.73
N GLY A 152 26.11 10.26 -10.20
CA GLY A 152 27.34 10.95 -10.60
C GLY A 152 27.15 12.19 -11.47
N ALA A 153 25.91 12.60 -11.78
CA ALA A 153 25.69 13.79 -12.60
C ALA A 153 26.20 15.06 -11.90
N THR A 154 26.75 16.01 -12.67
CA THR A 154 27.08 17.36 -12.13
C THR A 154 25.81 18.09 -11.69
N LYS A 155 25.94 19.06 -10.77
CA LYS A 155 24.79 19.87 -10.31
C LYS A 155 24.10 20.57 -11.48
N SER A 156 24.86 21.16 -12.38
CA SER A 156 24.34 21.84 -13.57
C SER A 156 23.67 20.86 -14.55
N GLY A 157 24.31 19.72 -14.83
CA GLY A 157 23.77 18.68 -15.70
C GLY A 157 22.45 18.10 -15.20
N ALA A 158 22.41 17.70 -13.92
CA ALA A 158 21.20 17.20 -13.27
C ALA A 158 20.07 18.25 -13.28
N THR A 159 20.39 19.51 -12.95
CA THR A 159 19.39 20.60 -12.96
C THR A 159 18.81 20.81 -14.36
N LYS A 160 19.68 20.85 -15.39
CA LYS A 160 19.26 21.01 -16.79
C LYS A 160 18.33 19.88 -17.21
N LYS A 161 18.73 18.62 -16.98
CA LYS A 161 17.92 17.45 -17.35
C LYS A 161 16.61 17.35 -16.58
N CYS A 162 16.58 17.66 -15.28
CA CYS A 162 15.32 17.70 -14.52
C CYS A 162 14.35 18.74 -15.11
N LYS A 163 14.82 19.95 -15.45
CA LYS A 163 13.98 20.98 -16.07
C LYS A 163 13.46 20.54 -17.45
N GLU A 164 14.30 19.93 -18.27
CA GLU A 164 13.89 19.36 -19.57
C GLU A 164 12.81 18.29 -19.41
N LEU A 165 13.03 17.31 -18.51
CA LEU A 165 12.09 16.22 -18.27
C LEU A 165 10.76 16.70 -17.69
N THR A 166 10.78 17.69 -16.79
CA THR A 166 9.55 18.23 -16.19
C THR A 166 8.73 19.01 -17.22
N ARG A 167 9.38 19.78 -18.10
CA ARG A 167 8.70 20.44 -19.24
C ARG A 167 8.11 19.44 -20.23
N GLU A 168 8.81 18.35 -20.47
CA GLU A 168 8.32 17.29 -21.34
C GLU A 168 7.14 16.56 -20.71
N SER A 169 7.19 16.30 -19.40
CA SER A 169 6.06 15.73 -18.65
C SER A 169 4.82 16.61 -18.71
N GLU A 170 4.98 17.92 -18.54
CA GLU A 170 3.90 18.91 -18.74
C GLU A 170 3.29 18.83 -20.14
N ARG A 171 4.13 18.77 -21.18
CA ARG A 171 3.65 18.64 -22.57
C ARG A 171 2.86 17.34 -22.76
N MET A 172 3.38 16.23 -22.22
CA MET A 172 2.74 14.93 -22.32
C MET A 172 1.44 14.87 -21.52
N LEU A 173 1.38 15.50 -20.35
CA LEU A 173 0.18 15.63 -19.53
C LEU A 173 -0.91 16.45 -20.25
N ARG A 174 -0.56 17.56 -20.90
CA ARG A 174 -1.51 18.34 -21.70
C ARG A 174 -2.06 17.53 -22.86
N LYS A 175 -1.20 16.81 -23.58
CA LYS A 175 -1.62 15.91 -24.66
C LYS A 175 -2.49 14.77 -24.15
N PHE A 176 -2.22 14.27 -22.94
CA PHE A 176 -3.06 13.27 -22.28
C PHE A 176 -4.44 13.84 -21.92
N GLY A 177 -4.51 15.04 -21.34
CA GLY A 177 -5.79 15.68 -20.99
C GLY A 177 -6.65 16.11 -22.17
N GLN A 178 -6.06 16.29 -23.36
CA GLN A 178 -6.79 16.57 -24.61
C GLN A 178 -7.35 15.31 -25.29
N GLN A 179 -6.96 14.12 -24.85
CA GLN A 179 -7.50 12.89 -25.42
C GLN A 179 -8.94 12.67 -24.97
N ASP A 180 -9.80 12.38 -25.93
CA ASP A 180 -11.15 11.95 -25.62
C ASP A 180 -11.15 10.46 -25.28
N PHE A 181 -11.23 10.16 -23.99
CA PHE A 181 -11.35 8.80 -23.50
C PHE A 181 -12.81 8.31 -23.53
N VAL A 182 -13.54 8.63 -24.61
CA VAL A 182 -14.90 8.11 -24.85
C VAL A 182 -14.88 6.62 -24.55
N ALA A 183 -15.90 6.16 -23.83
CA ALA A 183 -16.20 4.75 -23.70
C ALA A 183 -16.64 4.15 -25.06
N GLY A 184 -15.76 4.17 -26.06
CA GLY A 184 -15.99 3.59 -27.37
C GLY A 184 -16.47 2.16 -27.20
N LYS A 185 -17.60 1.82 -27.87
CA LYS A 185 -18.34 0.54 -27.81
C LYS A 185 -17.82 -0.41 -26.71
N LYS A 186 -18.20 -0.15 -25.46
CA LYS A 186 -17.84 -0.87 -24.21
C LYS A 186 -17.13 -2.21 -24.45
N LYS A 187 -15.82 -2.20 -24.70
CA LYS A 187 -15.03 -3.45 -24.61
C LYS A 187 -15.11 -3.87 -23.15
N LYS A 188 -15.85 -4.94 -22.86
CA LYS A 188 -15.92 -5.48 -21.50
C LYS A 188 -14.57 -6.10 -21.17
N VAL A 189 -14.13 -5.93 -19.92
CA VAL A 189 -12.96 -6.66 -19.41
C VAL A 189 -13.31 -8.14 -19.39
N GLN A 190 -12.48 -8.96 -20.04
CA GLN A 190 -12.60 -10.42 -20.00
C GLN A 190 -11.78 -10.96 -18.84
N VAL A 191 -12.34 -11.89 -18.07
CA VAL A 191 -11.64 -12.55 -16.97
C VAL A 191 -11.47 -14.02 -17.31
N THR A 192 -10.23 -14.49 -17.36
CA THR A 192 -9.88 -15.88 -17.65
C THR A 192 -9.15 -16.49 -16.46
N VAL A 193 -9.47 -17.74 -16.13
CA VAL A 193 -8.72 -18.53 -15.16
C VAL A 193 -7.58 -19.22 -15.89
N MET A 194 -6.36 -19.02 -15.43
CA MET A 194 -5.17 -19.68 -15.96
C MET A 194 -4.93 -21.02 -15.26
N GLU A 195 -4.17 -21.92 -15.88
CA GLU A 195 -3.84 -23.25 -15.34
C GLU A 195 -3.12 -23.18 -13.98
N ASP A 196 -2.33 -22.14 -13.75
CA ASP A 196 -1.61 -21.89 -12.50
C ASP A 196 -2.49 -21.26 -11.40
N GLY A 197 -3.81 -21.17 -11.63
CA GLY A 197 -4.78 -20.57 -10.72
C GLY A 197 -4.85 -19.04 -10.79
N MET A 198 -3.96 -18.38 -11.55
CA MET A 198 -3.99 -16.94 -11.72
C MET A 198 -5.25 -16.48 -12.44
N ARG A 199 -5.71 -15.27 -12.12
CA ARG A 199 -6.77 -14.56 -12.84
C ARG A 199 -6.12 -13.62 -13.84
N GLN A 200 -6.48 -13.78 -15.11
CA GLN A 200 -6.05 -12.93 -16.20
C GLN A 200 -7.18 -11.99 -16.61
N LEU A 201 -6.95 -10.68 -16.57
CA LEU A 201 -7.91 -9.66 -16.97
C LEU A 201 -7.44 -9.02 -18.27
N THR A 202 -8.27 -9.09 -19.31
CA THR A 202 -7.95 -8.60 -20.66
C THR A 202 -8.87 -7.45 -21.07
N TYR A 203 -8.28 -6.36 -21.57
CA TYR A 203 -8.99 -5.25 -22.19
C TYR A 203 -8.28 -4.82 -23.48
N GLY A 204 -8.96 -5.00 -24.62
CA GLY A 204 -8.31 -4.82 -25.92
C GLY A 204 -7.20 -5.85 -26.13
N HIS A 205 -5.97 -5.38 -26.35
CA HIS A 205 -4.78 -6.23 -26.48
C HIS A 205 -3.95 -6.30 -25.19
N LEU A 206 -4.41 -5.64 -24.12
CA LEU A 206 -3.67 -5.55 -22.87
C LEU A 206 -4.22 -6.50 -21.83
N THR A 207 -3.29 -7.04 -21.05
CA THR A 207 -3.56 -8.09 -20.09
C THR A 207 -2.84 -7.77 -18.78
N VAL A 208 -3.57 -7.90 -17.67
CA VAL A 208 -3.00 -7.90 -16.32
C VAL A 208 -3.33 -9.22 -15.63
N LYS A 209 -2.53 -9.61 -14.65
CA LYS A 209 -2.69 -10.86 -13.91
C LYS A 209 -2.60 -10.63 -12.42
N LEU A 210 -3.32 -11.42 -11.66
CA LEU A 210 -3.25 -11.48 -10.20
C LEU A 210 -3.67 -12.86 -9.69
N SER A 211 -3.26 -13.23 -8.48
CA SER A 211 -3.64 -14.51 -7.86
C SER A 211 -5.15 -14.59 -7.62
N ALA A 212 -5.68 -15.82 -7.56
CA ALA A 212 -7.08 -16.05 -7.21
C ALA A 212 -7.46 -15.36 -5.89
N ASP A 213 -6.59 -15.44 -4.87
CA ASP A 213 -6.86 -14.86 -3.56
C ASP A 213 -6.90 -13.33 -3.57
N HIS A 214 -6.00 -12.67 -4.32
CA HIS A 214 -6.04 -11.22 -4.47
C HIS A 214 -7.24 -10.77 -5.29
N PHE A 215 -7.65 -11.54 -6.29
CA PHE A 215 -8.88 -11.27 -7.03
C PHE A 215 -10.12 -11.37 -6.14
N ALA A 216 -10.21 -12.43 -5.32
CA ALA A 216 -11.29 -12.61 -4.35
C ALA A 216 -11.32 -11.47 -3.31
N LYS A 217 -10.16 -11.08 -2.77
CA LYS A 217 -10.03 -9.92 -1.88
C LYS A 217 -10.59 -8.64 -2.50
N LEU A 218 -10.17 -8.28 -3.71
CA LEU A 218 -10.65 -7.07 -4.38
C LEU A 218 -12.16 -7.13 -4.67
N ARG A 219 -12.67 -8.31 -5.04
CA ARG A 219 -14.10 -8.56 -5.24
C ARG A 219 -14.92 -8.32 -3.97
N GLU A 220 -14.41 -8.76 -2.82
CA GLU A 220 -15.04 -8.58 -1.52
C GLU A 220 -15.01 -7.11 -1.07
N MET A 221 -13.84 -6.46 -1.14
CA MET A 221 -13.69 -5.04 -0.79
C MET A 221 -14.65 -4.16 -1.62
N PHE A 222 -14.77 -4.45 -2.92
CA PHE A 222 -15.73 -3.76 -3.79
C PHE A 222 -17.18 -4.03 -3.39
N ALA A 223 -17.54 -5.27 -3.06
CA ALA A 223 -18.91 -5.62 -2.68
C ALA A 223 -19.33 -4.94 -1.37
N ARG A 224 -18.44 -4.91 -0.36
CA ARG A 224 -18.66 -4.21 0.90
C ARG A 224 -18.90 -2.72 0.67
N LYS A 225 -18.03 -2.07 -0.09
CA LYS A 225 -18.14 -0.64 -0.40
C LYS A 225 -19.46 -0.28 -1.11
N GLN A 226 -20.04 -1.19 -1.88
CA GLN A 226 -21.32 -0.98 -2.57
C GLN A 226 -22.54 -1.29 -1.70
N GLY A 227 -22.37 -1.64 -0.42
CA GLY A 227 -23.48 -2.04 0.46
C GLY A 227 -24.15 -3.35 0.04
N LEU A 228 -23.46 -4.19 -0.74
CA LEU A 228 -24.02 -5.44 -1.27
C LEU A 228 -23.98 -6.60 -0.25
N GLY A 229 -23.88 -6.30 1.05
CA GLY A 229 -23.98 -7.26 2.16
C GLY A 229 -24.37 -6.57 3.49
N GLY A 230 -25.38 -7.10 4.19
CA GLY A 230 -25.85 -6.65 5.51
C GLY A 230 -26.73 -5.39 5.51
N ASP A 231 -27.48 -5.14 6.61
CA ASP A 231 -28.53 -4.09 6.73
C ASP A 231 -28.05 -2.63 6.74
N GLY A 232 -26.77 -2.40 6.44
CA GLY A 232 -26.26 -1.05 6.18
C GLY A 232 -26.17 -0.12 7.40
N SER A 233 -26.32 -0.62 8.63
CA SER A 233 -26.36 0.26 9.81
C SER A 233 -24.99 0.59 10.43
N ASN A 234 -23.92 -0.13 10.09
CA ASN A 234 -22.57 0.15 10.60
C ASN A 234 -21.53 -0.42 9.62
N MET A 235 -21.11 0.38 8.65
CA MET A 235 -19.97 0.02 7.80
C MET A 235 -18.73 0.74 8.29
N ALA A 236 -17.80 0.01 8.89
CA ALA A 236 -16.44 0.46 9.05
C ALA A 236 -15.58 -0.29 8.01
N LEU A 237 -14.52 0.33 7.52
CA LEU A 237 -13.65 -0.26 6.49
C LEU A 237 -12.26 -0.41 7.07
N LYS A 238 -11.50 -1.45 6.71
CA LYS A 238 -10.05 -1.37 6.90
C LYS A 238 -9.54 -0.25 6.00
N VAL A 239 -9.32 0.91 6.61
CA VAL A 239 -8.86 2.09 5.91
C VAL A 239 -7.38 1.89 5.57
N GLN A 240 -7.12 1.47 4.33
CA GLN A 240 -5.80 1.57 3.75
C GLN A 240 -5.72 2.87 2.96
N ARG A 241 -4.74 3.71 3.27
CA ARG A 241 -4.52 4.96 2.52
C ARG A 241 -3.62 4.66 1.34
N HIS A 242 -4.18 4.77 0.15
CA HIS A 242 -3.43 4.66 -1.09
C HIS A 242 -3.36 6.03 -1.76
N ALA A 243 -2.32 6.23 -2.58
CA ALA A 243 -2.10 7.51 -3.26
C ALA A 243 -3.21 7.87 -4.26
N PHE A 244 -3.97 6.88 -4.76
CA PHE A 244 -4.84 7.03 -5.93
C PHE A 244 -6.32 6.88 -5.56
N LEU A 245 -6.95 7.96 -5.13
CA LEU A 245 -8.36 7.95 -4.73
C LEU A 245 -9.30 7.58 -5.90
N ASP A 246 -8.94 7.93 -7.13
CA ASP A 246 -9.72 7.68 -8.34
C ASP A 246 -9.94 6.19 -8.60
N THR A 247 -8.92 5.34 -8.41
CA THR A 247 -9.04 3.88 -8.57
C THR A 247 -9.37 3.18 -7.26
N ASP A 248 -8.74 3.60 -6.16
CA ASP A 248 -8.67 2.79 -4.94
C ASP A 248 -9.85 3.03 -4.00
N PHE A 249 -10.60 4.14 -4.19
CA PHE A 249 -11.81 4.41 -3.43
C PHE A 249 -12.86 3.30 -3.59
N ALA A 250 -12.95 2.71 -4.78
CA ALA A 250 -13.84 1.58 -5.05
C ALA A 250 -13.55 0.34 -4.19
N PHE A 251 -12.35 0.28 -3.60
CA PHE A 251 -11.89 -0.81 -2.74
C PHE A 251 -11.65 -0.35 -1.30
N GLY A 252 -12.14 0.82 -0.89
CA GLY A 252 -12.07 1.29 0.50
C GLY A 252 -10.88 2.19 0.86
N SER A 253 -10.13 2.68 -0.13
CA SER A 253 -9.15 3.75 0.12
C SER A 253 -9.85 5.04 0.56
N VAL A 254 -9.22 5.77 1.46
CA VAL A 254 -9.67 7.10 1.90
C VAL A 254 -8.76 8.23 1.39
N GLY A 255 -7.92 7.94 0.39
CA GLY A 255 -7.01 8.90 -0.22
C GLY A 255 -5.68 9.07 0.50
N SER A 256 -5.07 10.24 0.31
CA SER A 256 -3.70 10.54 0.77
C SER A 256 -3.61 10.64 2.30
N PHE A 257 -2.49 10.16 2.85
CA PHE A 257 -2.15 10.37 4.26
C PHE A 257 -2.03 11.85 4.64
N PHE A 258 -1.53 12.70 3.73
CA PHE A 258 -1.30 14.11 4.01
C PHE A 258 -2.59 14.93 4.09
N ASP A 259 -3.71 14.40 3.59
CA ASP A 259 -5.04 15.04 3.69
C ASP A 259 -5.81 14.55 4.93
N PHE A 260 -5.21 13.66 5.73
CA PHE A 260 -5.86 13.08 6.90
C PHE A 260 -5.49 13.81 8.19
N SER A 261 -6.51 14.17 8.97
CA SER A 261 -6.34 14.90 10.24
C SER A 261 -7.14 14.28 11.39
N PRO A 262 -6.73 13.09 11.90
CA PRO A 262 -7.37 12.44 13.03
C PRO A 262 -7.15 13.24 14.31
N ARG A 263 -8.14 13.19 15.20
CA ARG A 263 -8.07 13.77 16.55
C ARG A 263 -7.83 12.72 17.63
N SER A 264 -7.95 11.44 17.27
CA SER A 264 -7.68 10.26 18.11
C SER A 264 -7.49 9.02 17.24
N GLY A 265 -6.93 7.96 17.81
CA GLY A 265 -6.77 6.65 17.16
C GLY A 265 -5.36 6.09 17.31
N CYS A 266 -5.19 4.82 16.98
CA CYS A 266 -3.88 4.18 16.88
C CYS A 266 -3.71 3.76 15.41
N PHE A 267 -2.59 4.10 14.79
CA PHE A 267 -2.38 3.91 13.36
C PHE A 267 -1.03 3.26 13.09
N GLU A 268 -0.97 2.36 12.12
CA GLU A 268 0.27 1.82 11.56
C GLU A 268 0.69 2.65 10.35
N ALA A 269 2.00 2.86 10.18
CA ALA A 269 2.56 3.56 9.03
C ALA A 269 3.87 2.92 8.55
N ASN A 270 3.84 2.33 7.37
CA ASN A 270 5.00 1.84 6.63
C ASN A 270 5.12 2.63 5.31
N PRO A 271 5.71 3.85 5.33
CA PRO A 271 5.73 4.72 4.17
C PRO A 271 6.66 4.19 3.07
N PRO A 272 6.49 4.63 1.81
CA PRO A 272 7.52 4.49 0.80
C PRO A 272 8.86 5.01 1.32
N PHE A 273 9.95 4.29 1.05
CA PHE A 273 11.28 4.58 1.60
C PHE A 273 12.00 5.74 0.88
N ILE A 274 11.28 6.84 0.69
CA ILE A 274 11.73 8.07 0.07
C ILE A 274 11.93 9.09 1.19
N PRO A 275 13.16 9.57 1.44
CA PRO A 275 13.46 10.40 2.60
C PRO A 275 12.57 11.64 2.75
N LYS A 276 12.21 12.30 1.65
CA LYS A 276 11.30 13.46 1.67
C LYS A 276 9.87 13.11 2.06
N VAL A 277 9.37 11.95 1.61
CA VAL A 277 8.04 11.43 2.02
C VAL A 277 8.05 11.12 3.50
N ILE A 278 9.09 10.42 3.98
CA ILE A 278 9.25 10.09 5.41
C ILE A 278 9.32 11.36 6.26
N LYS A 279 10.10 12.36 5.83
CA LYS A 279 10.21 13.63 6.56
C LYS A 279 8.86 14.35 6.63
N ARG A 280 8.17 14.52 5.51
CA ARG A 280 6.84 15.16 5.50
C ARG A 280 5.84 14.38 6.35
N MET A 281 5.89 13.04 6.32
CA MET A 281 5.05 12.20 7.16
C MET A 281 5.33 12.46 8.65
N ALA A 282 6.60 12.57 9.03
CA ALA A 282 6.99 12.87 10.41
C ALA A 282 6.52 14.27 10.86
N ASP A 283 6.72 15.29 10.01
CA ASP A 283 6.24 16.66 10.28
C ASP A 283 4.70 16.66 10.47
N HIS A 284 3.97 15.95 9.60
CA HIS A 284 2.51 15.83 9.68
C HIS A 284 2.04 15.11 10.94
N MET A 285 2.63 13.94 11.26
CA MET A 285 2.31 13.19 12.48
C MET A 285 2.55 14.03 13.73
N THR A 286 3.66 14.78 13.77
CA THR A 286 3.96 15.70 14.89
C THR A 286 2.86 16.73 15.07
N ALA A 287 2.45 17.39 13.97
CA ALA A 287 1.36 18.36 14.01
C ALA A 287 0.04 17.74 14.49
N LEU A 288 -0.27 16.52 14.05
CA LEU A 288 -1.47 15.79 14.48
C LEU A 288 -1.43 15.42 15.96
N LEU A 289 -0.31 14.90 16.46
CA LEU A 289 -0.14 14.54 17.87
C LEU A 289 -0.30 15.75 18.78
N ASN A 290 0.23 16.91 18.38
CA ASN A 290 0.10 18.16 19.10
C ASN A 290 -1.32 18.73 19.07
N ALA A 291 -2.02 18.59 17.94
CA ALA A 291 -3.37 19.11 17.77
C ALA A 291 -4.44 18.21 18.41
N ALA A 292 -4.18 16.91 18.56
CA ALA A 292 -5.15 15.91 19.02
C ALA A 292 -5.71 16.19 20.42
N ASP A 293 -7.03 16.12 20.54
CA ASP A 293 -7.75 16.21 21.82
C ASP A 293 -8.01 14.83 22.43
N GLY A 294 -7.89 13.74 21.67
CA GLY A 294 -7.97 12.37 22.15
C GLY A 294 -6.62 11.64 22.19
N PRO A 295 -6.60 10.37 22.64
CA PRO A 295 -5.42 9.53 22.55
C PRO A 295 -5.08 9.27 21.08
N LEU A 296 -3.91 9.72 20.64
CA LEU A 296 -3.42 9.54 19.27
C LEU A 296 -2.04 8.89 19.27
N ALA A 297 -1.88 7.83 18.47
CA ALA A 297 -0.65 7.08 18.31
C ALA A 297 -0.37 6.70 16.85
N PHE A 298 0.90 6.75 16.46
CA PHE A 298 1.42 6.24 15.20
C PHE A 298 2.54 5.22 15.47
N ILE A 299 2.43 4.02 14.90
CA ILE A 299 3.44 2.97 14.94
C ILE A 299 4.11 2.94 13.56
N VAL A 300 5.32 3.47 13.49
CA VAL A 300 5.99 3.77 12.22
C VAL A 300 7.10 2.74 11.95
N ILE A 301 7.00 2.04 10.83
CA ILE A 301 7.93 0.98 10.41
C ILE A 301 8.83 1.53 9.31
N ILE A 302 10.14 1.59 9.56
CA ILE A 302 11.11 2.14 8.60
C ILE A 302 12.38 1.29 8.57
N PRO A 303 12.85 0.84 7.39
CA PRO A 303 14.15 0.17 7.29
C PRO A 303 15.29 1.17 7.54
N LEU A 304 16.26 0.75 8.34
CA LEU A 304 17.52 1.44 8.56
C LEU A 304 18.53 1.03 7.48
N GLY A 305 18.52 1.75 6.36
CA GLY A 305 19.62 1.69 5.41
C GLY A 305 20.87 2.39 5.97
N LYS A 306 22.07 2.00 5.50
CA LYS A 306 23.39 2.52 5.95
C LYS A 306 23.56 4.05 5.98
N ARG A 307 22.65 4.82 5.37
CA ARG A 307 22.75 6.29 5.19
C ARG A 307 21.61 7.09 5.83
N LEU A 308 20.61 6.44 6.44
CA LEU A 308 19.45 7.14 6.98
C LEU A 308 19.45 7.07 8.51
N ARG A 309 19.97 8.13 9.15
CA ARG A 309 19.72 8.41 10.56
C ARG A 309 18.51 9.33 10.62
N TYR A 310 17.35 8.79 10.92
CA TYR A 310 16.11 9.55 10.98
C TYR A 310 16.04 10.38 12.27
N ARG A 311 16.84 11.46 12.33
CA ARG A 311 16.90 12.41 13.47
C ARG A 311 15.63 13.25 13.63
N PHE A 312 14.61 13.04 12.80
CA PHE A 312 13.35 13.78 12.80
C PHE A 312 12.26 13.12 13.65
N PHE A 313 12.52 11.95 14.23
CA PHE A 313 11.58 11.26 15.10
C PHE A 313 11.98 11.45 16.57
N GLU A 314 11.01 11.83 17.39
CA GLU A 314 11.10 11.87 18.86
C GLU A 314 10.02 10.93 19.42
N PRO A 315 10.21 9.61 19.30
CA PRO A 315 9.21 8.63 19.69
C PRO A 315 9.16 8.44 21.22
N SER A 316 8.01 8.00 21.74
CA SER A 316 7.88 7.59 23.14
C SER A 316 8.58 6.26 23.41
N ALA A 317 8.67 5.38 22.41
CA ALA A 317 9.43 4.14 22.47
C ALA A 317 9.98 3.75 21.08
N HIS A 318 11.08 2.99 21.07
CA HIS A 318 11.73 2.54 19.84
C HIS A 318 12.12 1.07 19.95
N LEU A 319 11.71 0.28 18.96
CA LEU A 319 12.13 -1.10 18.79
C LEU A 319 12.99 -1.23 17.54
N LEU A 320 14.23 -1.68 17.73
CA LEU A 320 15.12 -2.06 16.63
C LEU A 320 15.04 -3.57 16.40
N ILE A 321 14.77 -3.98 15.16
CA ILE A 321 14.71 -5.38 14.75
C ILE A 321 15.85 -5.64 13.76
N PRO A 322 16.86 -6.45 14.12
CA PRO A 322 18.01 -6.71 13.26
C PRO A 322 17.63 -7.37 11.92
N GLN A 323 18.40 -7.05 10.88
CA GLN A 323 18.30 -7.69 9.57
C GLN A 323 18.39 -9.21 9.72
N LYS A 324 17.72 -9.94 8.82
CA LYS A 324 17.62 -11.41 8.83
C LYS A 324 16.95 -12.04 10.07
N GLN A 325 16.53 -11.27 11.08
CA GLN A 325 15.70 -11.78 12.18
C GLN A 325 14.20 -11.54 11.94
N HIS A 326 13.85 -10.82 10.86
CA HIS A 326 12.48 -10.47 10.52
C HIS A 326 12.23 -10.51 9.00
N GLY A 327 10.95 -10.51 8.62
CA GLY A 327 10.52 -10.56 7.24
C GLY A 327 9.55 -9.44 6.86
N TYR A 328 9.39 -9.26 5.55
CA TYR A 328 8.36 -8.42 4.94
C TYR A 328 7.46 -9.28 4.05
N CYS A 329 6.23 -8.81 3.81
CA CYS A 329 5.47 -9.27 2.65
C CYS A 329 6.19 -8.86 1.36
N GLU A 330 6.09 -9.70 0.33
CA GLU A 330 6.55 -9.38 -1.01
C GLU A 330 5.74 -8.23 -1.61
N GLY A 331 6.41 -7.18 -2.11
CA GLY A 331 5.72 -6.05 -2.75
C GLY A 331 4.95 -6.40 -4.03
N LYS A 332 5.21 -7.59 -4.60
CA LYS A 332 4.48 -8.17 -5.74
C LYS A 332 3.64 -9.39 -5.33
N GLN A 333 3.18 -9.45 -4.08
CA GLN A 333 2.38 -10.57 -3.53
C GLN A 333 1.12 -10.89 -4.35
N GLN A 334 0.58 -9.93 -5.09
CA GLN A 334 -0.55 -10.14 -5.98
C GLN A 334 -0.24 -11.04 -7.19
N ILE A 335 1.04 -11.28 -7.50
CA ILE A 335 1.46 -12.15 -8.61
C ILE A 335 2.51 -13.19 -8.23
N ARG A 336 3.23 -13.02 -7.11
CA ARG A 336 4.24 -13.99 -6.67
C ARG A 336 3.58 -15.18 -5.98
N LYS A 337 4.16 -16.36 -6.18
CA LYS A 337 3.79 -17.57 -5.44
C LYS A 337 4.20 -17.50 -3.96
N THR A 338 5.31 -16.84 -3.67
CA THR A 338 5.79 -16.60 -2.30
C THR A 338 5.25 -15.28 -1.77
N ARG A 339 4.84 -15.29 -0.51
CA ARG A 339 4.36 -14.13 0.24
C ARG A 339 5.47 -13.46 1.04
N TRP A 340 6.45 -14.19 1.53
CA TRP A 340 7.43 -13.68 2.49
C TRP A 340 8.81 -13.46 1.90
N ARG A 341 9.47 -12.40 2.34
CA ARG A 341 10.89 -12.15 2.10
C ARG A 341 11.64 -11.78 3.37
N ILE A 342 12.85 -12.33 3.52
CA ILE A 342 13.76 -11.94 4.59
C ILE A 342 14.16 -10.47 4.43
N ALA A 343 14.20 -9.73 5.53
CA ALA A 343 14.65 -8.35 5.52
C ALA A 343 16.15 -8.25 5.25
N SER A 344 16.51 -7.33 4.35
CA SER A 344 17.90 -7.09 3.93
C SER A 344 18.61 -5.99 4.72
N PHE A 345 17.87 -5.33 5.61
CA PHE A 345 18.32 -4.23 6.46
C PHE A 345 17.65 -4.36 7.83
N ASP A 346 18.22 -3.72 8.84
CA ASP A 346 17.56 -3.57 10.14
C ASP A 346 16.28 -2.73 9.94
N THR A 347 15.31 -2.90 10.82
CA THR A 347 14.06 -2.12 10.80
C THR A 347 13.85 -1.45 12.14
N SER A 348 13.58 -0.16 12.11
CA SER A 348 13.07 0.58 13.27
C SER A 348 11.55 0.55 13.26
N VAL A 349 10.99 0.24 14.42
CA VAL A 349 9.58 0.44 14.75
C VAL A 349 9.52 1.54 15.80
N PHE A 350 9.02 2.71 15.41
CA PHE A 350 8.88 3.87 16.30
C PHE A 350 7.44 3.93 16.82
N PHE A 351 7.27 4.10 18.12
CA PHE A 351 5.99 4.36 18.74
C PHE A 351 5.89 5.85 19.04
N TRP A 352 5.00 6.54 18.33
CA TRP A 352 4.83 7.98 18.45
C TRP A 352 3.48 8.29 19.04
N GLN A 353 3.45 8.71 20.30
CA GLN A 353 2.22 8.82 21.09
C GLN A 353 2.16 10.18 21.77
N ASN A 354 0.95 10.75 21.83
CA ASN A 354 0.70 11.85 22.75
C ASN A 354 0.49 11.31 24.18
N SER A 355 0.50 12.19 25.20
CA SER A 355 0.39 11.76 26.60
C SER A 355 -0.86 10.92 26.89
N LYS A 356 -2.00 11.24 26.25
CA LYS A 356 -3.25 10.47 26.39
C LYS A 356 -3.12 9.06 25.81
N ALA A 357 -2.43 8.91 24.68
CA ALA A 357 -2.13 7.61 24.09
C ALA A 357 -1.12 6.81 24.90
N CYS A 358 -0.10 7.42 25.50
CA CYS A 358 0.81 6.70 26.40
C CYS A 358 0.07 6.05 27.57
N ASN A 359 -0.93 6.75 28.13
CA ASN A 359 -1.76 6.23 29.22
C ASN A 359 -2.73 5.14 28.74
N LYS A 360 -3.37 5.35 27.58
CA LYS A 360 -4.36 4.40 27.04
C LYS A 360 -3.71 3.13 26.47
N TRP A 361 -2.56 3.28 25.83
CA TRP A 361 -1.86 2.26 25.06
C TRP A 361 -0.38 2.22 25.44
N PRO A 362 -0.07 1.86 26.70
CA PRO A 362 1.32 1.85 27.16
C PRO A 362 2.14 0.84 26.35
N VAL A 363 3.30 1.29 25.88
CA VAL A 363 4.27 0.43 25.20
C VAL A 363 5.12 -0.26 26.26
N THR A 364 4.73 -1.48 26.63
CA THR A 364 5.43 -2.27 27.64
C THR A 364 6.44 -3.22 27.00
N GLU A 365 7.45 -3.65 27.76
CA GLU A 365 8.44 -4.62 27.29
C GLU A 365 7.79 -5.91 26.77
N LYS A 366 6.73 -6.39 27.44
CA LYS A 366 5.96 -7.55 26.99
C LYS A 366 5.37 -7.36 25.59
N LYS A 367 4.81 -6.16 25.29
CA LYS A 367 4.29 -5.85 23.95
C LYS A 367 5.42 -5.78 22.92
N LEU A 368 6.58 -5.22 23.29
CA LEU A 368 7.75 -5.17 22.41
C LEU A 368 8.29 -6.56 22.07
N GLU A 369 8.38 -7.46 23.05
CA GLU A 369 8.80 -8.85 22.82
C GLU A 369 7.81 -9.64 21.96
N SER A 370 6.51 -9.48 22.22
CA SER A 370 5.47 -10.06 21.37
C SER A 370 5.58 -9.57 19.93
N LEU A 371 5.85 -8.28 19.74
CA LEU A 371 6.04 -7.70 18.41
C LEU A 371 7.31 -8.22 17.73
N LYS A 372 8.44 -8.31 18.43
CA LYS A 372 9.68 -8.92 17.89
C LYS A 372 9.40 -10.33 17.38
N LEU A 373 8.65 -11.14 18.14
CA LEU A 373 8.25 -12.48 17.72
C LEU A 373 7.36 -12.44 16.47
N ALA A 374 6.38 -11.54 16.43
CA ALA A 374 5.50 -11.34 15.30
C ALA A 374 6.26 -10.95 14.03
N PHE A 375 7.37 -10.22 14.12
CA PHE A 375 8.18 -9.81 12.97
C PHE A 375 9.02 -10.93 12.35
N LYS A 376 9.21 -12.08 13.03
CA LYS A 376 10.05 -13.18 12.53
C LYS A 376 9.64 -13.61 11.12
N SER A 377 10.63 -13.74 10.24
CA SER A 377 10.41 -14.11 8.83
C SER A 377 9.93 -15.55 8.71
N LYS A 378 8.92 -15.76 7.86
CA LYS A 378 8.41 -17.09 7.47
C LYS A 378 8.93 -17.56 6.11
N GLN A 379 9.89 -16.85 5.54
CA GLN A 379 10.36 -17.15 4.19
C GLN A 379 10.95 -18.56 4.06
N ALA A 380 11.66 -19.06 5.08
CA ALA A 380 12.23 -20.40 5.03
C ALA A 380 11.12 -21.46 4.98
N ASP A 381 10.20 -21.41 5.95
CA ASP A 381 9.08 -22.35 6.09
C ASP A 381 8.17 -22.34 4.85
N GLU A 382 7.82 -21.16 4.33
CA GLU A 382 7.01 -21.05 3.11
C GLU A 382 7.71 -21.66 1.90
N ARG A 383 9.01 -21.38 1.74
CA ARG A 383 9.76 -21.91 0.60
C ARG A 383 9.90 -23.43 0.68
N ASP A 384 10.05 -23.98 1.87
CA ASP A 384 10.08 -25.42 2.10
C ASP A 384 8.72 -26.05 1.79
N ALA A 385 7.62 -25.45 2.28
CA ALA A 385 6.26 -25.90 1.98
C ALA A 385 5.93 -25.86 0.47
N LEU A 386 6.49 -24.90 -0.26
CA LEU A 386 6.34 -24.77 -1.71
C LEU A 386 7.35 -25.61 -2.52
N GLY A 387 8.23 -26.39 -1.88
CA GLY A 387 9.26 -27.17 -2.56
C GLY A 387 10.32 -26.33 -3.29
N LEU A 388 10.48 -25.05 -2.92
CA LEU A 388 11.37 -24.08 -3.57
C LEU A 388 12.80 -24.10 -3.01
N ARG A 389 13.29 -25.24 -2.50
CA ARG A 389 14.66 -25.36 -1.98
C ARG A 389 15.66 -25.02 -3.08
N LYS A 390 16.76 -24.34 -2.70
CA LYS A 390 17.78 -23.85 -3.64
C LYS A 390 18.32 -25.02 -4.48
N SER A 391 17.98 -25.04 -5.76
CA SER A 391 18.81 -25.73 -6.74
C SER A 391 20.21 -25.11 -6.70
N GLY A 392 21.17 -25.91 -6.24
CA GLY A 392 22.63 -25.74 -6.32
C GLY A 392 23.21 -24.32 -6.44
N LYS A 393 23.60 -23.73 -5.31
CA LYS A 393 24.91 -23.05 -5.22
C LYS A 393 25.55 -23.45 -3.90
N ARG A 394 26.62 -24.26 -3.99
CA ARG A 394 27.51 -24.61 -2.87
C ARG A 394 27.79 -23.33 -2.08
N VAL A 395 27.43 -23.35 -0.80
CA VAL A 395 28.00 -22.44 0.18
C VAL A 395 29.50 -22.70 0.12
N ARG A 396 30.29 -21.71 -0.31
CA ARG A 396 31.72 -21.74 0.02
C ARG A 396 31.76 -21.66 1.54
N SER A 397 32.23 -22.74 2.18
CA SER A 397 32.60 -22.68 3.58
C SER A 397 33.57 -21.50 3.74
N ALA A 398 33.31 -20.67 4.76
CA ALA A 398 34.37 -19.83 5.28
C ALA A 398 35.50 -20.78 5.69
N LYS A 399 36.70 -20.55 5.15
CA LYS A 399 37.91 -21.09 5.77
C LYS A 399 38.10 -20.35 7.10
N ASP A 400 38.56 -21.12 8.08
CA ASP A 400 38.89 -20.71 9.44
C ASP A 400 39.75 -19.45 9.51
#